data_AF-A0AA87Z0T5-F1
#
_entry.id   AF-A0AA87Z0T5-F1
#
_cell.length_a   1.000
_cell.length_b   1.000
_cell.length_c   1.000
_cell.angle_alpha   90.00
_cell.angle_beta   90.00
_cell.angle_gamma   90.00
#
_symmetry.space_group_name_H-M   'P 1'
#
loop_
_entity.id
_entity.type
_entity.pdbx_description
1 polymer ?
#
loop_
_entity_poly.entity_id
_entity_poly.type
_entity_poly.pdbx_seq_one_letter_code
_entity_poly.pdbx_strand_id
1 'polypeptide(L)'
;MSGAAIFIKDDLHISDVQVEVLVGILNLYSILGSAAAGRTSDWIGRRYTIVIAGAIFFAGALLMGFATNYSFLMFGRFVAGIGVGYAAMIAPVYIAEVSPASSRGFLTSFHE
;
A
#
# COMPACT_ATOMS: atom_id res chain seq x y z
N MET A 1 5.31 -11.77 2.25
CA MET A 1 6.41 -11.02 1.59
C MET A 1 7.78 -11.67 1.79
N SER A 2 8.09 -12.26 2.95
CA SER A 2 9.40 -12.92 3.19
C SER A 2 9.74 -14.05 2.21
N GLY A 3 8.73 -14.85 1.78
CA GLY A 3 8.95 -15.95 0.84
C GLY A 3 9.22 -15.54 -0.62
N ALA A 4 8.77 -14.37 -1.06
CA ALA A 4 8.96 -13.91 -2.45
C ALA A 4 10.33 -13.24 -2.68
N ALA A 5 10.99 -12.79 -1.60
CA ALA A 5 12.30 -12.16 -1.68
C ALA A 5 13.39 -13.12 -2.18
N ILE A 6 13.25 -14.41 -1.87
CA ILE A 6 14.17 -15.48 -2.28
C ILE A 6 14.11 -15.66 -3.80
N PHE A 7 12.89 -15.74 -4.37
CA PHE A 7 12.69 -15.86 -5.81
C PHE A 7 13.15 -14.62 -6.59
N ILE A 8 12.95 -13.40 -6.06
CA ILE A 8 13.44 -12.16 -6.70
C ILE A 8 14.97 -12.12 -6.72
N LYS A 9 15.62 -12.65 -5.68
CA LYS A 9 17.08 -12.74 -5.59
C LYS A 9 17.64 -13.72 -6.62
N ASP A 10 16.99 -14.88 -6.77
CA ASP A 10 17.39 -15.91 -7.73
C ASP A 10 17.12 -15.49 -9.19
N ASP A 11 15.98 -14.84 -9.50
CA ASP A 11 15.65 -14.42 -10.87
C ASP A 11 16.51 -13.26 -11.38
N LEU A 12 16.79 -12.26 -10.53
CA LEU A 12 17.51 -11.04 -10.95
C LEU A 12 19.00 -11.00 -10.53
N HIS A 13 19.53 -12.04 -9.88
CA HIS A 13 20.93 -12.10 -9.40
C HIS A 13 21.37 -10.87 -8.58
N ILE A 14 20.50 -10.41 -7.68
CA ILE A 14 20.69 -9.14 -6.96
C ILE A 14 21.35 -9.35 -5.58
N SER A 15 22.10 -8.35 -5.11
CA SER A 15 22.70 -8.36 -3.76
C SER A 15 21.63 -8.32 -2.66
N ASP A 16 21.87 -9.00 -1.54
CA ASP A 16 21.00 -8.99 -0.35
C ASP A 16 20.65 -7.57 0.10
N VAL A 17 21.60 -6.64 0.01
CA VAL A 17 21.39 -5.23 0.38
C VAL A 17 20.31 -4.57 -0.48
N GLN A 18 20.21 -4.92 -1.77
CA GLN A 18 19.19 -4.36 -2.65
C GLN A 18 17.80 -4.92 -2.33
N VAL A 19 17.72 -6.20 -1.95
CA VAL A 19 16.46 -6.82 -1.51
C VAL A 19 15.99 -6.18 -0.20
N GLU A 20 16.90 -5.96 0.76
CA GLU A 20 16.57 -5.28 2.02
C GLU A 20 16.10 -3.84 1.79
N VAL A 21 16.78 -3.08 0.93
CA VAL A 21 16.35 -1.73 0.54
C VAL A 21 14.96 -1.78 -0.09
N LEU A 22 14.69 -2.74 -0.98
CA LEU A 22 13.40 -2.89 -1.65
C LEU A 22 12.26 -3.23 -0.68
N VAL A 23 12.54 -3.98 0.38
CA VAL A 23 11.57 -4.27 1.45
C VAL A 23 11.39 -3.04 2.36
N GLY A 24 12.47 -2.38 2.76
CA GLY A 24 12.43 -1.24 3.69
C GLY A 24 11.77 0.01 3.10
N ILE A 25 12.02 0.31 1.82
CA ILE A 25 11.53 1.52 1.15
C ILE A 25 10.00 1.56 1.06
N LEU A 26 9.34 0.40 1.13
CA LEU A 26 7.87 0.31 1.15
C LEU A 26 7.28 1.05 2.35
N ASN A 27 7.91 0.97 3.53
CA ASN A 27 7.45 1.70 4.72
C ASN A 27 7.58 3.21 4.51
N LEU A 28 8.67 3.67 3.89
CA LEU A 28 8.90 5.08 3.59
C LEU A 28 7.83 5.63 2.63
N TYR A 29 7.52 4.87 1.57
CA TYR A 29 6.47 5.22 0.61
C TYR A 29 5.07 5.12 1.20
N SER A 30 4.84 4.19 2.13
CA SER A 30 3.57 4.07 2.86
C SER A 30 3.31 5.29 3.76
N ILE A 31 4.34 5.84 4.41
CA ILE A 31 4.22 7.07 5.19
C ILE A 31 3.85 8.26 4.28
N LEU A 32 4.54 8.41 3.15
CA LEU A 32 4.24 9.44 2.16
C LEU A 32 2.82 9.28 1.58
N GLY A 33 2.43 8.06 1.26
CA GLY A 33 1.08 7.71 0.79
C GLY A 33 0.02 8.06 1.81
N SER A 34 0.21 7.67 3.07
CA SER A 34 -0.72 7.95 4.18
C SER A 34 -0.91 9.45 4.42
N ALA A 35 0.18 10.23 4.36
CA ALA A 35 0.11 11.68 4.54
C ALA A 35 -0.66 12.37 3.41
N ALA A 36 -0.46 11.94 2.16
CA ALA A 36 -1.22 12.42 1.01
C ALA A 36 -2.69 11.96 1.08
N ALA A 37 -2.94 10.73 1.56
CA ALA A 37 -4.27 10.15 1.66
C ALA A 37 -5.21 10.93 2.57
N GLY A 38 -4.72 11.41 3.71
CA GLY A 38 -5.52 12.24 4.62
C GLY A 38 -6.04 13.50 3.92
N ARG A 39 -5.18 14.20 3.17
CA ARG A 39 -5.55 15.44 2.49
C ARG A 39 -6.48 15.21 1.30
N THR A 40 -6.27 14.13 0.55
CA THR A 40 -7.15 13.75 -0.58
C THR A 40 -8.51 13.25 -0.09
N SER A 41 -8.55 12.55 1.05
CA SER A 41 -9.79 12.04 1.67
C SER A 41 -10.76 13.17 2.05
N ASP A 42 -10.23 14.26 2.61
CA ASP A 42 -11.03 15.41 3.01
C ASP A 42 -11.54 16.24 1.81
N TRP A 43 -10.90 16.16 0.65
CA TRP A 43 -11.22 17.00 -0.51
C TRP A 43 -12.16 16.33 -1.52
N ILE A 44 -12.02 15.01 -1.75
CA ILE A 44 -12.73 14.27 -2.80
C ILE A 44 -13.89 13.40 -2.27
N GLY A 45 -13.96 13.21 -0.94
CA GLY A 45 -14.98 12.40 -0.28
C GLY A 45 -14.58 10.94 -0.12
N ARG A 46 -14.78 10.40 1.08
CA ARG A 46 -14.26 9.11 1.55
C ARG A 46 -14.56 7.90 0.66
N ARG A 47 -15.73 7.86 0.00
CA ARG A 47 -16.11 6.76 -0.92
C ARG A 47 -15.21 6.68 -2.15
N TYR A 48 -14.89 7.82 -2.78
CA TYR A 48 -14.05 7.86 -3.98
C TYR A 48 -12.59 7.60 -3.64
N THR A 49 -12.13 8.06 -2.47
CA THR A 49 -10.76 7.84 -2.01
C THR A 49 -10.45 6.35 -1.81
N ILE A 50 -11.40 5.53 -1.34
CA ILE A 50 -11.25 4.06 -1.27
C ILE A 50 -11.09 3.43 -2.65
N VAL A 51 -11.89 3.85 -3.63
CA VAL A 51 -11.84 3.28 -4.99
C VAL A 51 -10.52 3.64 -5.66
N ILE A 52 -10.06 4.89 -5.50
CA ILE A 52 -8.78 5.36 -6.02
C ILE A 52 -7.62 4.62 -5.33
N ALA A 53 -7.67 4.46 -4.00
CA ALA A 53 -6.66 3.70 -3.25
C ALA A 53 -6.55 2.25 -3.76
N GLY A 54 -7.69 1.58 -3.94
CA GLY A 54 -7.75 0.23 -4.50
C GLY A 54 -7.22 0.14 -5.92
N ALA A 55 -7.54 1.12 -6.78
CA ALA A 55 -7.04 1.18 -8.15
C ALA A 55 -5.51 1.38 -8.22
N ILE A 56 -4.96 2.27 -7.39
CA ILE A 56 -3.51 2.51 -7.31
C ILE A 56 -2.79 1.25 -6.80
N PHE A 57 -3.35 0.60 -5.78
CA PHE A 57 -2.79 -0.65 -5.26
C PHE A 57 -2.81 -1.77 -6.31
N PHE A 58 -3.92 -1.92 -7.03
CA PHE A 58 -4.05 -2.90 -8.10
C PHE A 58 -3.07 -2.63 -9.25
N ALA A 59 -2.93 -1.37 -9.68
CA ALA A 59 -1.96 -0.97 -10.70
C ALA A 59 -0.51 -1.24 -10.25
N GLY A 60 -0.18 -0.95 -8.99
CA GLY A 60 1.13 -1.26 -8.43
C GLY A 60 1.44 -2.75 -8.37
N ALA A 61 0.45 -3.58 -8.04
CA ALA A 61 0.58 -5.04 -8.06
C ALA A 61 0.80 -5.58 -9.48
N LEU A 62 0.06 -5.06 -10.47
CA LEU A 62 0.26 -5.39 -11.88
C LEU A 62 1.66 -5.01 -12.36
N LEU A 63 2.12 -3.80 -12.05
CA LEU A 63 3.47 -3.33 -12.42
C LEU A 63 4.57 -4.20 -11.81
N MET A 64 4.40 -4.68 -10.57
CA MET A 64 5.33 -5.63 -9.97
C MET A 64 5.29 -7.01 -10.63
N GLY A 65 4.12 -7.48 -11.07
CA GLY A 65 3.98 -8.77 -11.76
C GLY A 65 4.65 -8.81 -13.14
N PHE A 66 4.73 -7.68 -13.83
CA PHE A 66 5.43 -7.56 -15.11
C PHE A 66 6.86 -7.03 -15.00
N ALA A 67 7.39 -6.86 -13.79
CA ALA A 67 8.71 -6.27 -13.59
C ALA A 67 9.82 -7.23 -14.01
N THR A 68 10.56 -6.85 -15.05
CA THR A 68 11.72 -7.60 -15.58
C THR A 68 13.07 -7.06 -15.10
N ASN A 69 13.08 -5.88 -14.46
CA ASN A 69 14.30 -5.21 -14.00
C ASN A 69 14.10 -4.64 -12.59
N TYR A 70 15.18 -4.54 -11.81
CA TYR A 70 15.16 -4.03 -10.44
C TYR A 70 14.53 -2.63 -10.34
N SER A 71 14.89 -1.71 -11.25
CA SER A 71 14.33 -0.36 -11.29
C SER A 71 12.81 -0.35 -11.55
N PHE A 72 12.31 -1.29 -12.37
CA PHE A 72 10.88 -1.41 -12.66
C PHE A 72 10.12 -1.98 -11.46
N LEU A 73 10.73 -2.95 -10.77
CA LEU A 73 10.20 -3.52 -9.53
C LEU A 73 10.15 -2.46 -8.42
N MET A 74 11.17 -1.61 -8.33
CA MET A 74 11.24 -0.48 -7.41
C MET A 74 10.17 0.58 -7.71
N PHE A 75 9.89 0.84 -8.99
CA PHE A 75 8.80 1.73 -9.40
C PHE A 75 7.42 1.14 -9.07
N GLY A 76 7.18 -0.15 -9.36
CA GLY A 76 5.95 -0.83 -8.95
C GLY A 76 5.75 -0.82 -7.43
N ARG A 77 6.84 -0.95 -6.67
CA ARG A 77 6.85 -0.82 -5.20
C ARG A 77 6.50 0.59 -4.71
N PHE A 78 6.97 1.63 -5.41
CA PHE A 78 6.59 3.00 -5.09
C PHE A 78 5.08 3.21 -5.24
N VAL A 79 4.52 2.77 -6.37
CA VAL A 79 3.08 2.89 -6.66
C VAL A 79 2.25 2.07 -5.67
N ALA A 80 2.60 0.81 -5.45
CA ALA A 80 1.91 -0.04 -4.48
C ALA A 80 2.06 0.46 -3.04
N GLY A 81 3.23 0.99 -2.66
CA GLY A 81 3.48 1.55 -1.33
C GLY A 81 2.58 2.75 -1.04
N ILE A 82 2.38 3.63 -2.02
CA ILE A 82 1.41 4.72 -1.93
C ILE A 82 -0.01 4.15 -1.77
N GLY A 83 -0.39 3.15 -2.57
CA GLY A 83 -1.70 2.49 -2.47
C GLY A 83 -1.96 1.86 -1.09
N VAL A 84 -0.96 1.19 -0.50
CA VAL A 84 -1.04 0.61 0.85
C VAL A 84 -1.22 1.70 1.91
N GLY A 85 -0.43 2.77 1.84
CA GLY A 85 -0.56 3.90 2.76
C GLY A 85 -1.95 4.56 2.69
N TYR A 86 -2.47 4.72 1.46
CA TYR A 86 -3.84 5.18 1.26
C TYR A 86 -4.88 4.25 1.89
N ALA A 87 -4.78 2.94 1.64
CA ALA A 87 -5.71 1.97 2.17
C ALA A 87 -5.69 1.94 3.72
N ALA A 88 -4.51 1.97 4.34
CA ALA A 88 -4.34 1.93 5.78
C ALA A 88 -4.99 3.12 6.49
N MET A 89 -4.94 4.31 5.90
CA MET A 89 -5.51 5.54 6.47
C MET A 89 -7.03 5.60 6.29
N ILE A 90 -7.54 5.17 5.13
CA ILE A 90 -8.97 5.32 4.79
C ILE A 90 -9.82 4.16 5.34
N ALA A 91 -9.27 2.95 5.44
CA ALA A 91 -9.99 1.78 5.92
C ALA A 91 -10.67 1.98 7.30
N PRO A 92 -9.97 2.37 8.39
CA PRO A 92 -10.61 2.57 9.69
C PRO A 92 -11.57 3.76 9.68
N VAL A 93 -11.28 4.78 8.87
CA VAL A 93 -12.10 5.99 8.74
C VAL A 93 -13.44 5.68 8.09
N TYR A 94 -13.45 4.94 6.99
CA TYR A 94 -14.67 4.53 6.30
C TYR A 94 -15.50 3.56 7.14
N ILE A 95 -14.84 2.64 7.87
CA ILE A 95 -15.52 1.76 8.81
C ILE A 95 -16.18 2.57 9.91
N ALA A 96 -15.49 3.56 10.47
CA ALA A 96 -16.09 4.45 11.43
C ALA A 96 -17.32 5.17 10.84
N GLU A 97 -17.34 5.56 9.56
CA GLU A 97 -18.52 6.18 8.94
C GLU A 97 -19.70 5.23 8.77
N VAL A 98 -19.46 4.02 8.30
CA VAL A 98 -20.51 3.04 8.00
C VAL A 98 -21.02 2.34 9.26
N SER A 99 -20.21 2.29 10.32
CA SER A 99 -20.53 1.59 11.56
C SER A 99 -21.60 2.32 12.40
N PRO A 100 -22.61 1.60 12.93
CA PRO A 100 -23.53 2.13 13.93
C PRO A 100 -22.79 2.64 15.17
N ALA A 101 -23.28 3.73 15.77
CA ALA A 101 -22.63 4.38 16.92
C ALA A 101 -22.36 3.43 18.11
N SER A 102 -23.14 2.36 18.26
CA SER A 102 -23.01 1.34 19.31
C SER A 102 -21.83 0.37 19.12
N SER A 103 -21.34 0.19 17.89
CA SER A 103 -20.39 -0.89 17.55
C SER A 103 -19.09 -0.38 16.92
N ARG A 104 -18.95 0.94 16.77
CA ARG A 104 -17.79 1.62 16.19
C ARG A 104 -16.47 1.14 16.78
N GLY A 105 -16.34 1.13 18.11
CA GLY A 105 -15.10 0.73 18.78
C GLY A 105 -14.69 -0.71 18.48
N PHE A 106 -15.64 -1.65 18.48
CA PHE A 106 -15.38 -3.07 18.21
C PHE A 106 -14.96 -3.29 16.75
N LEU A 107 -15.66 -2.68 15.80
CA LEU A 107 -15.36 -2.83 14.36
C LEU A 107 -14.04 -2.16 13.97
N THR A 108 -13.66 -1.06 14.63
CA THR A 108 -12.34 -0.44 14.42
C THR A 108 -11.19 -1.26 15.01
N SER A 109 -11.42 -2.01 16.09
CA SER A 109 -10.41 -2.87 16.72
C SER A 109 -10.16 -4.19 15.98
N PHE A 110 -11.10 -4.63 15.13
CA PHE A 110 -10.97 -5.88 14.35
C PHE A 110 -10.18 -5.73 13.05
N HIS A 111 -9.70 -4.53 12.73
CA HIS A 111 -9.15 -4.20 11.42
C HIS A 111 -7.61 -4.37 11.32
N GLU A 112 -7.00 -5.04 12.30
CA GLU A 112 -5.58 -5.46 12.31
C GLU A 112 -5.40 -6.93 11.92
#